data_AF-A0A842LJU2-F1
#
_entry.id   AF-A0A842LJU2-F1
#
_cell.length_a   1.000
_cell.length_b   1.000
_cell.length_c   1.000
_cell.angle_alpha   90.00
_cell.angle_beta   90.00
_cell.angle_gamma   90.00
#
_symmetry.space_group_name_H-M   'P 1'
#
loop_
_entity.id
_entity.type
_entity.pdbx_description
1 polymer ?
#
loop_
_entity_poly.entity_id
_entity_poly.type
_entity_poly.pdbx_seq_one_letter_code
_entity_poly.pdbx_strand_id
1 'polypeptide(L)'
;ILDDRRMVARLVPPRHTYLMHQKASENGDPLPIAVAIGVSPAVLLAASSRVPQNEEFRYASWLSGGELELWEAENGVPVPHAEYVIEGYIHPEERAPEGPFVDITGTYDRVRYEPVIYVERVWMREDPIYHALIPASGEHLVLMGTPYEPMIYSRVSENVEVLDVHLTPGGCSYLHCVVKIRKRTEGDAKNAGIAALSAHPSLKHVVIVDEDIDIYDPRDVEYAIATRVRGDKDIVLIPGSRGSSLDPMADEEGRTTKMIIDATKELKRAEEFERAKIPEV
;
A
#
# COMPACT_ATOMS: atom_id res chain seq x y z
N ILE A 1 -22.81 -7.67 -1.16
CA ILE A 1 -23.68 -8.85 -0.93
C ILE A 1 -24.77 -8.82 -2.00
N LEU A 2 -25.01 -9.93 -2.70
CA LEU A 2 -26.01 -10.02 -3.76
C LEU A 2 -27.31 -10.63 -3.24
N ASP A 3 -27.20 -11.70 -2.45
CA ASP A 3 -28.29 -12.39 -1.76
C ASP A 3 -27.74 -13.25 -0.60
N ASP A 4 -28.56 -14.13 -0.04
CA ASP A 4 -28.24 -14.98 1.11
C ASP A 4 -27.08 -15.96 0.88
N ARG A 5 -26.71 -16.24 -0.38
CA ARG A 5 -25.65 -17.21 -0.72
C ARG A 5 -24.60 -16.68 -1.68
N ARG A 6 -24.75 -15.46 -2.18
CA ARG A 6 -23.84 -14.89 -3.17
C ARG A 6 -23.35 -13.52 -2.76
N MET A 7 -22.06 -13.31 -2.98
CA MET A 7 -21.42 -12.00 -2.86
C MET A 7 -20.53 -11.75 -4.07
N VAL A 8 -20.01 -10.54 -4.18
CA VAL A 8 -19.11 -10.12 -5.27
C VAL A 8 -17.90 -9.47 -4.64
N ALA A 9 -16.71 -9.77 -5.16
CA ALA A 9 -15.48 -9.19 -4.68
C ALA A 9 -14.56 -8.87 -5.86
N ARG A 10 -13.94 -7.69 -5.81
CA ARG A 10 -12.99 -7.25 -6.82
C ARG A 10 -11.68 -8.02 -6.72
N LEU A 11 -11.26 -8.64 -7.82
CA LEU A 11 -9.94 -9.26 -7.93
C LEU A 11 -9.02 -8.38 -8.78
N VAL A 12 -8.13 -7.62 -8.13
CA VAL A 12 -7.26 -6.65 -8.82
C VAL A 12 -6.24 -7.38 -9.71
N PRO A 13 -6.22 -7.17 -11.04
CA PRO A 13 -5.19 -7.75 -11.90
C PRO A 13 -3.83 -7.05 -11.72
N PRO A 14 -2.68 -7.76 -11.78
CA PRO A 14 -2.50 -9.21 -11.83
C PRO A 14 -2.12 -9.80 -10.44
N ARG A 15 -2.90 -9.53 -9.38
CA ARG A 15 -2.59 -10.03 -8.03
C ARG A 15 -2.76 -11.56 -7.92
N HIS A 16 -2.16 -12.16 -6.90
CA HIS A 16 -2.10 -13.62 -6.74
C HIS A 16 -3.48 -14.29 -6.85
N THR A 17 -4.50 -13.78 -6.13
CA THR A 17 -5.88 -14.32 -6.19
C THR A 17 -6.51 -14.18 -7.57
N TYR A 18 -6.27 -13.07 -8.27
CA TYR A 18 -6.73 -12.88 -9.66
C TYR A 18 -6.11 -13.93 -10.59
N LEU A 19 -4.81 -14.16 -10.49
CA LEU A 19 -4.11 -15.15 -11.32
C LEU A 19 -4.57 -16.58 -11.02
N MET A 20 -4.82 -16.91 -9.74
CA MET A 20 -5.40 -18.20 -9.34
C MET A 20 -6.80 -18.40 -9.93
N HIS A 21 -7.65 -17.37 -9.87
CA HIS A 21 -9.01 -17.40 -10.42
C HIS A 21 -9.01 -17.50 -11.93
N GLN A 22 -8.13 -16.76 -12.61
CA GLN A 22 -7.96 -16.85 -14.07
C GLN A 22 -7.60 -18.28 -14.49
N LYS A 23 -6.61 -18.89 -13.83
CA LYS A 23 -6.19 -20.27 -14.12
C LYS A 23 -7.29 -21.30 -13.87
N ALA A 24 -8.08 -21.15 -12.80
CA ALA A 24 -9.22 -22.03 -12.54
C ALA A 24 -10.31 -21.84 -13.62
N SER A 25 -10.60 -20.58 -13.97
CA SER A 25 -11.61 -20.22 -14.99
C SER A 25 -11.26 -20.74 -16.38
N GLU A 26 -9.98 -20.79 -16.76
CA GLU A 26 -9.52 -21.36 -18.04
C GLU A 26 -9.88 -22.85 -18.17
N ASN A 27 -10.04 -23.56 -17.06
CA ASN A 27 -10.48 -24.97 -17.03
C ASN A 27 -11.99 -25.11 -16.78
N GLY A 28 -12.72 -24.01 -16.59
CA GLY A 28 -14.12 -24.02 -16.16
C GLY A 28 -14.30 -24.42 -14.69
N ASP A 29 -13.23 -24.43 -13.90
CA ASP A 29 -13.25 -24.85 -12.50
C ASP A 29 -13.55 -23.68 -11.57
N PRO A 30 -14.34 -23.88 -10.50
CA PRO A 30 -14.44 -22.91 -9.41
C PRO A 30 -13.12 -22.81 -8.64
N LEU A 31 -12.83 -21.62 -8.08
CA LEU A 31 -11.69 -21.43 -7.18
C LEU A 31 -12.15 -21.52 -5.72
N PRO A 32 -11.79 -22.57 -4.95
CA PRO A 32 -12.09 -22.65 -3.53
C PRO A 32 -11.47 -21.48 -2.75
N ILE A 33 -12.23 -20.87 -1.84
CA ILE A 33 -11.76 -19.79 -0.97
C ILE A 33 -12.34 -19.90 0.44
N ALA A 34 -11.71 -19.18 1.36
CA ALA A 34 -12.26 -18.86 2.67
C ALA A 34 -12.05 -17.36 2.93
N VAL A 35 -13.08 -16.66 3.40
CA VAL A 35 -13.00 -15.26 3.85
C VAL A 35 -12.97 -15.25 5.37
N ALA A 36 -11.82 -14.91 5.95
CA ALA A 36 -11.62 -14.80 7.39
C ALA A 36 -11.81 -13.36 7.86
N ILE A 37 -12.68 -13.13 8.85
CA ILE A 37 -13.02 -11.82 9.42
C ILE A 37 -12.68 -11.83 10.91
N GLY A 38 -12.11 -10.73 11.42
CA GLY A 38 -11.66 -10.65 12.82
C GLY A 38 -10.41 -11.51 13.07
N VAL A 39 -9.43 -11.45 12.17
CA VAL A 39 -8.13 -12.10 12.34
C VAL A 39 -7.18 -11.21 13.15
N SER A 40 -6.05 -11.76 13.60
CA SER A 40 -5.07 -10.98 14.35
C SER A 40 -4.47 -9.83 13.51
N PRO A 41 -4.03 -8.72 14.14
CA PRO A 41 -3.38 -7.62 13.41
C PRO A 41 -2.14 -8.05 12.61
N ALA A 42 -1.40 -9.07 13.08
CA ALA A 42 -0.27 -9.62 12.35
C ALA A 42 -0.69 -10.31 11.04
N VAL A 43 -1.81 -11.03 11.05
CA VAL A 43 -2.39 -11.62 9.83
C VAL A 43 -2.87 -10.53 8.88
N LEU A 44 -3.56 -9.49 9.37
CA LEU A 44 -3.98 -8.36 8.54
C LEU A 44 -2.81 -7.67 7.85
N LEU A 45 -1.76 -7.34 8.62
CA LEU A 45 -0.57 -6.68 8.10
C LEU A 45 0.19 -7.56 7.10
N ALA A 46 0.29 -8.86 7.36
CA ALA A 46 0.95 -9.78 6.44
C ALA A 46 0.15 -9.96 5.14
N ALA A 47 -1.18 -10.09 5.22
CA ALA A 47 -2.06 -10.22 4.07
C ALA A 47 -2.09 -8.94 3.20
N SER A 48 -1.84 -7.77 3.80
CA SER A 48 -1.75 -6.50 3.07
C SER A 48 -0.33 -6.20 2.56
N SER A 49 0.66 -6.98 2.97
CA SER A 49 2.07 -6.81 2.58
C SER A 49 2.40 -7.38 1.20
N ARG A 50 3.49 -6.88 0.60
CA ARG A 50 3.98 -7.34 -0.71
C ARG A 50 5.01 -8.45 -0.53
N VAL A 51 4.52 -9.64 -0.22
CA VAL A 51 5.34 -10.84 -0.03
C VAL A 51 5.29 -11.74 -1.29
N PRO A 52 6.25 -12.66 -1.46
CA PRO A 52 6.14 -13.66 -2.52
C PRO A 52 4.86 -14.49 -2.36
N GLN A 53 4.40 -15.09 -3.46
CA GLN A 53 3.17 -15.89 -3.45
C GLN A 53 3.23 -17.02 -2.41
N ASN A 54 2.15 -17.18 -1.64
CA ASN A 54 1.96 -18.20 -0.60
C ASN A 54 2.84 -18.00 0.65
N GLU A 55 3.33 -16.78 0.90
CA GLU A 55 4.21 -16.47 2.03
C GLU A 55 3.52 -15.61 3.10
N GLU A 56 2.29 -15.14 2.85
CA GLU A 56 1.54 -14.24 3.73
C GLU A 56 1.40 -14.82 5.15
N PHE A 57 1.07 -16.11 5.29
CA PHE A 57 1.01 -16.77 6.60
C PHE A 57 2.37 -16.93 7.27
N ARG A 58 3.44 -17.15 6.50
CA ARG A 58 4.80 -17.19 7.06
C ARG A 58 5.19 -15.83 7.64
N TYR A 59 4.86 -14.75 6.94
CA TYR A 59 5.09 -13.39 7.44
C TYR A 59 4.25 -13.10 8.69
N ALA A 60 2.97 -13.48 8.70
CA ALA A 60 2.12 -13.34 9.88
C ALA A 60 2.69 -14.09 11.10
N SER A 61 3.19 -15.31 10.89
CA SER A 61 3.89 -16.09 11.91
C SER A 61 5.13 -15.36 12.44
N TRP A 62 5.99 -14.83 11.57
CA TRP A 62 7.18 -14.08 11.98
C TRP A 62 6.83 -12.82 12.79
N LEU A 63 5.81 -12.08 12.36
CA LEU A 63 5.30 -10.90 13.09
C LEU A 63 4.70 -11.26 14.46
N SER A 64 4.29 -12.52 14.65
CA SER A 64 3.67 -13.03 15.88
C SER A 64 4.63 -13.85 16.76
N GLY A 65 5.95 -13.78 16.51
CA GLY A 65 6.95 -14.49 17.32
C GLY A 65 7.29 -15.91 16.85
N GLY A 66 6.89 -16.29 15.63
CA GLY A 66 7.28 -17.54 14.97
C GLY A 66 6.20 -18.64 14.95
N GLU A 67 4.99 -18.37 15.46
CA GLU A 67 3.89 -19.34 15.50
C GLU A 67 2.63 -18.76 14.86
N LEU A 68 1.99 -19.55 14.00
CA LEU A 68 0.66 -19.25 13.47
C LEU A 68 -0.08 -20.58 13.30
N GLU A 69 -1.14 -20.78 14.08
CA GLU A 69 -2.02 -21.92 13.94
C GLU A 69 -2.98 -21.69 12.79
N LEU A 70 -3.08 -22.69 11.92
CA LEU A 70 -4.01 -22.75 10.80
C LEU A 70 -4.84 -24.02 10.96
N TRP A 71 -6.12 -23.93 10.63
CA TRP A 71 -6.96 -25.10 10.43
C TRP A 71 -7.33 -25.20 8.95
N GLU A 72 -7.70 -26.40 8.50
CA GLU A 72 -8.06 -26.64 7.11
C GLU A 72 -9.60 -26.65 6.99
N ALA A 73 -10.13 -25.73 6.18
CA ALA A 73 -11.54 -25.71 5.80
C ALA A 73 -11.92 -26.98 5.03
N GLU A 74 -13.21 -27.32 4.96
CA GLU A 74 -13.65 -28.54 4.25
C GLU A 74 -13.30 -28.52 2.75
N ASN A 75 -13.13 -27.33 2.17
CA ASN A 75 -12.70 -27.14 0.79
C ASN A 75 -11.16 -27.13 0.61
N GLY A 76 -10.40 -27.45 1.66
CA GLY A 76 -8.94 -27.57 1.66
C GLY A 76 -8.19 -26.23 1.82
N VAL A 77 -8.89 -25.11 2.02
CA VAL A 77 -8.25 -23.81 2.20
C VAL A 77 -7.74 -23.66 3.64
N PRO A 78 -6.47 -23.30 3.88
CA PRO A 78 -5.96 -23.03 5.22
C PRO A 78 -6.50 -21.69 5.75
N VAL A 79 -6.94 -21.69 7.00
CA VAL A 79 -7.61 -20.55 7.65
C VAL A 79 -6.96 -20.26 9.01
N PRO A 80 -6.59 -19.00 9.31
CA PRO A 80 -6.08 -18.62 10.62
C PRO A 80 -7.21 -18.51 11.65
N HIS A 81 -6.85 -18.32 12.92
CA HIS A 81 -7.83 -17.90 13.93
C HIS A 81 -8.58 -16.64 13.47
N ALA A 82 -9.90 -16.72 13.49
CA ALA A 82 -10.82 -15.68 13.05
C ALA A 82 -12.08 -15.65 13.94
N GLU A 83 -12.84 -14.56 13.86
CA GLU A 83 -14.16 -14.41 14.49
C GLU A 83 -15.25 -15.03 13.61
N TYR A 84 -15.14 -14.85 12.29
CA TYR A 84 -15.97 -15.51 11.28
C TYR A 84 -15.11 -16.08 10.16
N VAL A 85 -15.55 -17.20 9.59
CA VAL A 85 -14.98 -17.80 8.37
C VAL A 85 -16.12 -18.10 7.41
N ILE A 86 -16.08 -17.52 6.21
CA ILE A 86 -17.04 -17.80 5.14
C ILE A 86 -16.36 -18.68 4.11
N GLU A 87 -16.79 -19.94 4.02
CA GLU A 87 -16.28 -20.92 3.05
C GLU A 87 -17.12 -20.90 1.78
N GLY A 88 -16.44 -21.14 0.66
CA GLY A 88 -17.09 -21.37 -0.61
C GLY A 88 -16.12 -21.31 -1.78
N TYR A 89 -16.55 -20.71 -2.87
CA TYR A 89 -15.73 -20.60 -4.08
C TYR A 89 -16.05 -19.37 -4.91
N ILE A 90 -15.08 -18.95 -5.73
CA ILE A 90 -15.26 -17.95 -6.78
C ILE A 90 -15.70 -18.66 -8.06
N HIS A 91 -16.84 -18.26 -8.63
CA HIS A 91 -17.36 -18.85 -9.86
C HIS A 91 -16.43 -18.53 -11.05
N PRO A 92 -16.18 -19.48 -11.98
CA PRO A 92 -15.28 -19.25 -13.12
C PRO A 92 -15.77 -18.10 -14.03
N GLU A 93 -17.05 -18.13 -14.41
CA GLU A 93 -17.58 -17.22 -15.43
C GLU A 93 -18.54 -16.13 -14.93
N GLU A 94 -19.40 -16.42 -13.94
CA GLU A 94 -20.39 -15.46 -13.45
C GLU A 94 -19.75 -14.18 -12.91
N ARG A 95 -20.32 -13.04 -13.30
CA ARG A 95 -19.91 -11.70 -12.88
C ARG A 95 -21.12 -10.90 -12.44
N ALA A 96 -20.93 -10.02 -11.46
CA ALA A 96 -21.94 -9.10 -10.97
C ALA A 96 -21.37 -7.69 -10.78
N PRO A 97 -22.20 -6.64 -10.78
CA PRO A 97 -21.74 -5.28 -10.49
C PRO A 97 -21.22 -5.18 -9.04
N GLU A 98 -20.02 -4.63 -8.88
CA GLU A 98 -19.34 -4.37 -7.61
C GLU A 98 -19.06 -2.87 -7.48
N GLY A 99 -19.37 -2.30 -6.31
CA GLY A 99 -19.30 -0.87 -6.03
C GLY A 99 -20.59 -0.08 -6.31
N PRO A 100 -20.54 1.27 -6.26
CA PRO A 100 -19.35 2.07 -5.98
C PRO A 100 -18.86 1.89 -4.55
N PHE A 101 -17.54 1.92 -4.36
CA PHE A 101 -16.89 1.89 -3.04
C PHE A 101 -16.11 3.16 -2.80
N VAL A 102 -15.95 3.55 -1.54
CA VAL A 102 -15.00 4.61 -1.17
C VAL A 102 -13.61 4.01 -1.20
N ASP A 103 -12.71 4.66 -1.91
CA ASP A 103 -11.33 4.23 -2.08
C ASP A 103 -10.39 4.87 -1.04
N ILE A 104 -9.09 4.55 -1.07
CA ILE A 104 -8.09 5.07 -0.11
C ILE A 104 -7.95 6.59 -0.17
N THR A 105 -8.23 7.17 -1.34
CA THR A 105 -8.23 8.61 -1.55
C THR A 105 -9.45 9.32 -0.94
N GLY A 106 -10.42 8.56 -0.41
CA GLY A 106 -11.70 9.09 0.07
C GLY A 106 -12.69 9.41 -1.05
N THR A 107 -12.35 9.13 -2.31
CA THR A 107 -13.25 9.30 -3.45
C THR A 107 -14.00 8.01 -3.78
N TYR A 108 -15.10 8.12 -4.53
CA TYR A 108 -15.80 6.94 -5.04
C TYR A 108 -15.02 6.31 -6.20
N ASP A 109 -14.78 5.00 -6.11
CA ASP A 109 -14.37 4.19 -7.24
C ASP A 109 -15.59 3.78 -8.09
N ARG A 110 -15.35 3.50 -9.37
CA ARG A 110 -16.39 3.14 -10.34
C ARG A 110 -16.90 1.71 -10.12
N VAL A 111 -18.14 1.48 -10.57
CA VAL A 111 -18.71 0.13 -10.64
C VAL A 111 -17.98 -0.70 -11.69
N ARG A 112 -17.64 -1.95 -11.36
CA ARG A 112 -17.06 -2.93 -12.31
C ARG A 112 -17.81 -4.26 -12.21
N TYR A 113 -17.70 -5.07 -13.25
CA TYR A 113 -18.22 -6.44 -13.24
C TYR A 113 -17.13 -7.38 -12.74
N GLU A 114 -17.33 -7.90 -11.53
CA GLU A 114 -16.34 -8.71 -10.81
C GLU A 114 -16.88 -10.11 -10.53
N PRO A 115 -16.00 -11.11 -10.28
CA PRO A 115 -16.41 -12.48 -10.00
C PRO A 115 -17.38 -12.63 -8.82
N VAL A 116 -18.38 -13.49 -9.01
CA VAL A 116 -19.33 -13.87 -7.95
C VAL A 116 -18.70 -14.95 -7.08
N ILE A 117 -18.80 -14.76 -5.76
CA ILE A 117 -18.47 -15.74 -4.73
C ILE A 117 -19.76 -16.41 -4.29
N TYR A 118 -19.75 -17.75 -4.29
CA TYR A 118 -20.80 -18.58 -3.72
C TYR A 118 -20.40 -19.02 -2.32
N VAL A 119 -21.32 -18.85 -1.37
CA VAL A 119 -21.15 -19.24 0.04
C VAL A 119 -21.73 -20.63 0.26
N GLU A 120 -20.92 -21.51 0.81
CA GLU A 120 -21.30 -22.87 1.17
C GLU A 120 -21.54 -23.01 2.67
N ARG A 121 -20.70 -22.36 3.48
CA ARG A 121 -20.78 -22.43 4.94
C ARG A 121 -20.26 -21.16 5.60
N VAL A 122 -20.77 -20.87 6.79
CA VAL A 122 -20.26 -19.83 7.67
C VAL A 122 -19.95 -20.48 9.02
N TRP A 123 -18.72 -20.31 9.49
CA TRP A 123 -18.29 -20.63 10.84
C TRP A 123 -18.13 -19.35 11.64
N MET A 124 -18.43 -19.41 12.92
CA MET A 124 -18.32 -18.27 13.84
C MET A 124 -17.99 -18.74 15.25
N ARG A 125 -17.35 -17.88 16.03
CA ARG A 125 -17.22 -18.08 17.49
C ARG A 125 -18.57 -17.97 18.18
N GLU A 126 -18.66 -18.40 19.44
CA GLU A 126 -19.91 -18.33 20.24
C GLU A 126 -20.38 -16.89 20.47
N ASP A 127 -19.45 -15.95 20.68
CA ASP A 127 -19.71 -14.51 20.82
C ASP A 127 -18.75 -13.71 19.91
N PRO A 128 -19.03 -13.65 18.59
CA PRO A 128 -18.06 -13.21 17.62
C PRO A 128 -18.06 -11.70 17.36
N ILE A 129 -16.87 -11.14 17.18
CA ILE A 129 -16.67 -9.73 16.84
C ILE A 129 -16.62 -9.54 15.33
N TYR A 130 -17.51 -8.71 14.79
CA TYR A 130 -17.46 -8.35 13.37
C TYR A 130 -16.49 -7.18 13.15
N HIS A 131 -15.24 -7.49 12.81
CA HIS A 131 -14.23 -6.48 12.46
C HIS A 131 -14.45 -5.99 11.03
N ALA A 132 -14.80 -4.72 10.89
CA ALA A 132 -14.85 -4.01 9.63
C ALA A 132 -14.02 -2.74 9.71
N LEU A 133 -13.31 -2.42 8.64
CA LEU A 133 -12.61 -1.15 8.49
C LEU A 133 -13.54 -0.09 7.89
N ILE A 134 -13.27 1.17 8.22
CA ILE A 134 -13.92 2.30 7.55
C ILE A 134 -13.03 2.72 6.37
N PRO A 135 -13.56 2.77 5.12
CA PRO A 135 -12.77 3.21 3.98
C PRO A 135 -12.14 4.60 4.19
N ALA A 136 -10.93 4.77 3.66
CA ALA A 136 -10.09 5.96 3.79
C ALA A 136 -9.74 6.38 5.24
N SER A 137 -10.12 5.59 6.25
CA SER A 137 -9.73 5.82 7.64
C SER A 137 -8.33 5.29 7.92
N GLY A 138 -7.78 5.60 9.10
CA GLY A 138 -6.41 5.26 9.49
C GLY A 138 -6.05 3.78 9.30
N GLU A 139 -6.97 2.86 9.58
CA GLU A 139 -6.72 1.42 9.37
C GLU A 139 -6.52 1.09 7.88
N HIS A 140 -7.33 1.66 6.99
CA HIS A 140 -7.16 1.49 5.55
C HIS A 140 -5.81 2.06 5.07
N LEU A 141 -5.47 3.25 5.56
CA LEU A 141 -4.22 3.93 5.22
C LEU A 141 -2.99 3.12 5.66
N VAL A 142 -3.01 2.59 6.88
CA VAL A 142 -1.92 1.79 7.44
C VAL A 142 -1.79 0.45 6.70
N LEU A 143 -2.89 -0.29 6.53
CA LEU A 143 -2.82 -1.61 5.91
C LEU A 143 -2.40 -1.55 4.44
N MET A 144 -2.76 -0.50 3.71
CA MET A 144 -2.42 -0.40 2.28
C MET A 144 -1.12 0.36 2.00
N GLY A 145 -0.85 1.42 2.77
CA GLY A 145 0.29 2.31 2.57
C GLY A 145 1.57 1.78 3.19
N THR A 146 1.58 1.61 4.51
CA THR A 146 2.76 1.26 5.31
C THR A 146 3.57 0.09 4.76
N PRO A 147 3.01 -0.99 4.17
CA PRO A 147 3.82 -2.06 3.59
C PRO A 147 4.76 -1.64 2.44
N TYR A 148 4.53 -0.47 1.81
CA TYR A 148 5.43 0.07 0.79
C TYR A 148 6.63 0.84 1.36
N GLU A 149 6.53 1.40 2.56
CA GLU A 149 7.62 2.14 3.20
C GLU A 149 8.92 1.29 3.34
N PRO A 150 8.90 0.04 3.85
CA PRO A 150 10.11 -0.78 3.92
C PRO A 150 10.64 -1.19 2.54
N MET A 151 9.77 -1.33 1.53
CA MET A 151 10.21 -1.61 0.15
C MET A 151 10.96 -0.42 -0.44
N ILE A 152 10.44 0.79 -0.25
CA ILE A 152 11.08 2.04 -0.66
C ILE A 152 12.40 2.20 0.10
N TYR A 153 12.39 2.03 1.41
CA TYR A 153 13.59 2.09 2.25
C TYR A 153 14.68 1.17 1.71
N SER A 154 14.36 -0.12 1.51
CA SER A 154 15.30 -1.13 1.02
C SER A 154 15.84 -0.78 -0.36
N ARG A 155 14.96 -0.41 -1.31
CA ARG A 155 15.36 -0.07 -2.68
C ARG A 155 16.25 1.17 -2.74
N VAL A 156 15.93 2.21 -1.99
CA VAL A 156 16.73 3.44 -1.96
C VAL A 156 18.08 3.19 -1.27
N SER A 157 18.08 2.35 -0.23
CA SER A 157 19.28 1.97 0.53
C SER A 157 20.34 1.23 -0.29
N GLU A 158 19.98 0.69 -1.47
CA GLU A 158 20.95 0.09 -2.40
C GLU A 158 22.02 1.09 -2.87
N ASN A 159 21.71 2.40 -2.90
CA ASN A 159 22.59 3.42 -3.47
C ASN A 159 22.77 4.66 -2.58
N VAL A 160 21.88 4.91 -1.63
CA VAL A 160 21.87 6.12 -0.80
C VAL A 160 21.69 5.74 0.66
N GLU A 161 22.31 6.45 1.58
CA GLU A 161 22.09 6.24 3.01
C GLU A 161 20.71 6.78 3.42
N VAL A 162 19.73 5.90 3.54
CA VAL A 162 18.36 6.23 4.00
C VAL A 162 18.31 6.17 5.51
N LEU A 163 17.64 7.16 6.11
CA LEU A 163 17.37 7.18 7.54
C LEU A 163 15.93 6.79 7.84
N ASP A 164 14.99 7.21 6.99
CA ASP A 164 13.58 6.93 7.19
C ASP A 164 12.75 7.16 5.91
N VAL A 165 11.56 6.57 5.85
CA VAL A 165 10.60 6.70 4.75
C VAL A 165 9.20 6.82 5.30
N HIS A 166 8.45 7.81 4.82
CA HIS A 166 7.07 8.01 5.23
C HIS A 166 6.14 8.29 4.04
N LEU A 167 5.12 7.45 3.86
CA LEU A 167 3.99 7.73 3.00
C LEU A 167 3.02 8.64 3.73
N THR A 168 2.88 9.88 3.25
CA THR A 168 2.24 10.93 4.06
C THR A 168 0.72 10.77 4.10
N PRO A 169 0.07 11.03 5.25
CA PRO A 169 -1.38 11.03 5.35
C PRO A 169 -2.07 11.98 4.36
N GLY A 170 -1.46 13.14 4.08
CA GLY A 170 -1.95 14.09 3.09
C GLY A 170 -1.92 13.56 1.64
N GLY A 171 -1.02 12.62 1.34
CA GLY A 171 -1.02 11.85 0.09
C GLY A 171 -1.79 10.53 0.19
N CYS A 172 -2.73 10.44 1.12
CA CYS A 172 -3.54 9.25 1.40
C CYS A 172 -2.70 8.03 1.78
N SER A 173 -1.52 8.23 2.37
CA SER A 173 -0.52 7.19 2.67
C SER A 173 -0.20 6.28 1.48
N TYR A 174 -0.31 6.79 0.25
CA TYR A 174 -0.17 5.96 -0.96
C TYR A 174 0.46 6.74 -2.12
N LEU A 175 -0.03 7.94 -2.40
CA LEU A 175 0.37 8.69 -3.60
C LEU A 175 1.61 9.57 -3.35
N HIS A 176 1.86 10.03 -2.12
CA HIS A 176 3.01 10.85 -1.77
C HIS A 176 3.91 10.19 -0.73
N CYS A 177 5.22 10.33 -0.92
CA CYS A 177 6.26 9.80 -0.05
C CYS A 177 7.25 10.92 0.33
N VAL A 178 7.79 10.86 1.54
CA VAL A 178 8.97 11.61 1.95
C VAL A 178 10.06 10.61 2.32
N VAL A 179 11.25 10.78 1.76
CA VAL A 179 12.42 9.94 2.07
C VAL A 179 13.46 10.81 2.74
N LYS A 180 13.80 10.48 3.98
CA LYS A 180 14.87 11.12 4.73
C LYS A 180 16.18 10.40 4.44
N ILE A 181 17.19 11.14 3.98
CA ILE A 181 18.51 10.60 3.66
C ILE A 181 19.61 11.34 4.41
N ARG A 182 20.76 10.68 4.54
CA ARG A 182 22.03 11.35 4.81
C ARG A 182 22.77 11.53 3.50
N LYS A 183 22.76 12.76 2.98
CA LYS A 183 23.36 13.10 1.69
C LYS A 183 24.88 13.06 1.78
N ARG A 184 25.53 12.30 0.89
CA ARG A 184 27.01 12.18 0.82
C ARG A 184 27.58 12.86 -0.42
N THR A 185 26.82 12.85 -1.52
CA THR A 185 27.20 13.47 -2.80
C THR A 185 26.04 14.23 -3.42
N GLU A 186 26.33 15.27 -4.21
CA GLU A 186 25.32 15.91 -5.04
C GLU A 186 24.75 14.91 -6.05
N GLY A 187 23.42 14.83 -6.14
CA GLY A 187 22.71 13.86 -6.97
C GLY A 187 22.14 12.65 -6.20
N ASP A 188 22.56 12.41 -4.95
CA ASP A 188 22.00 11.33 -4.12
C ASP A 188 20.48 11.44 -4.00
N ALA A 189 19.95 12.65 -3.83
CA ALA A 189 18.52 12.88 -3.76
C ALA A 189 17.79 12.51 -5.05
N LYS A 190 18.37 12.78 -6.23
CA LYS A 190 17.77 12.36 -7.51
C LYS A 190 17.77 10.85 -7.66
N ASN A 191 18.87 10.19 -7.29
CA ASN A 191 18.95 8.72 -7.29
C ASN A 191 17.93 8.12 -6.31
N ALA A 192 17.79 8.69 -5.11
CA ALA A 192 16.82 8.27 -4.13
C ALA A 192 15.37 8.43 -4.63
N GLY A 193 15.05 9.56 -5.26
CA GLY A 193 13.73 9.78 -5.84
C GLY A 193 13.38 8.78 -6.93
N ILE A 194 14.31 8.48 -7.85
CA ILE A 194 14.10 7.47 -8.91
C ILE A 194 13.88 6.09 -8.28
N ALA A 195 14.74 5.71 -7.32
CA ALA A 195 14.64 4.45 -6.61
C ALA A 195 13.28 4.32 -5.88
N ALA A 196 12.83 5.35 -5.18
CA ALA A 196 11.54 5.37 -4.49
C ALA A 196 10.35 5.21 -5.46
N LEU A 197 10.34 5.96 -6.57
CA LEU A 197 9.30 5.85 -7.60
C LEU A 197 9.28 4.46 -8.28
N SER A 198 10.43 3.78 -8.35
CA SER A 198 10.54 2.41 -8.87
C SER A 198 10.06 1.35 -7.88
N ALA A 199 10.28 1.57 -6.57
CA ALA A 199 9.91 0.64 -5.51
C ALA A 199 8.40 0.56 -5.31
N HIS A 200 7.72 1.70 -5.48
CA HIS A 200 6.26 1.79 -5.40
C HIS A 200 5.67 2.27 -6.74
N PRO A 201 5.16 1.35 -7.60
CA PRO A 201 4.65 1.70 -8.92
C PRO A 201 3.51 2.73 -8.93
N SER A 202 2.68 2.77 -7.88
CA SER A 202 1.58 3.73 -7.74
C SER A 202 1.99 5.05 -7.11
N LEU A 203 3.22 5.18 -6.59
CA LEU A 203 3.72 6.41 -6.02
C LEU A 203 3.77 7.50 -7.08
N LYS A 204 3.14 8.64 -6.78
CA LYS A 204 3.00 9.78 -7.69
C LYS A 204 4.10 10.80 -7.44
N HIS A 205 4.28 11.22 -6.19
CA HIS A 205 5.25 12.24 -5.83
C HIS A 205 6.17 11.76 -4.69
N VAL A 206 7.44 12.15 -4.75
CA VAL A 206 8.39 11.91 -3.67
C VAL A 206 9.18 13.18 -3.37
N VAL A 207 9.32 13.49 -2.08
CA VAL A 207 10.16 14.57 -1.56
C VAL A 207 11.35 13.94 -0.84
N ILE A 208 12.55 14.38 -1.17
CA ILE A 208 13.77 13.92 -0.51
C ILE A 208 14.26 15.02 0.42
N VAL A 209 14.52 14.68 1.69
CA VAL A 209 14.91 15.64 2.73
C VAL A 209 16.14 15.16 3.50
N ASP A 210 16.85 16.10 4.13
CA ASP A 210 18.00 15.80 5.00
C ASP A 210 17.58 15.28 6.38
N GLU A 211 18.57 14.83 7.16
CA GLU A 211 18.35 14.28 8.51
C GLU A 211 17.67 15.23 9.52
N ASP A 212 17.74 16.55 9.31
CA ASP A 212 17.24 17.58 10.22
C ASP A 212 15.76 17.94 10.04
N ILE A 213 15.07 17.29 9.08
CA ILE A 213 13.65 17.50 8.81
C ILE A 213 12.84 16.40 9.47
N ASP A 214 11.85 16.73 10.31
CA ASP A 214 10.87 15.76 10.78
C ASP A 214 9.88 15.40 9.65
N ILE A 215 9.96 14.17 9.13
CA ILE A 215 9.10 13.73 8.03
C ILE A 215 7.66 13.46 8.47
N TYR A 216 7.42 13.35 9.78
CA TYR A 216 6.09 13.16 10.36
C TYR A 216 5.36 14.48 10.65
N ASP A 217 6.07 15.62 10.67
CA ASP A 217 5.46 16.96 10.69
C ASP A 217 5.35 17.51 9.26
N PRO A 218 4.13 17.58 8.67
CA PRO A 218 3.96 18.08 7.31
C PRO A 218 4.46 19.54 7.14
N ARG A 219 4.48 20.33 8.22
CA ARG A 219 4.99 21.71 8.18
C ARG A 219 6.51 21.75 8.04
N ASP A 220 7.21 20.76 8.59
CA ASP A 220 8.67 20.69 8.51
C ASP A 220 9.12 20.20 7.13
N VAL A 221 8.35 19.30 6.53
CA VAL A 221 8.50 18.92 5.11
C VAL A 221 8.22 20.12 4.20
N GLU A 222 7.15 20.87 4.45
CA GLU A 222 6.83 22.10 3.69
C GLU A 222 7.93 23.15 3.85
N TYR A 223 8.49 23.32 5.05
CA TYR A 223 9.65 24.18 5.30
C TYR A 223 10.86 23.76 4.45
N ALA A 224 11.18 22.47 4.38
CA ALA A 224 12.25 21.97 3.54
C ALA A 224 12.02 22.32 2.06
N ILE A 225 10.80 22.10 1.56
CA ILE A 225 10.43 22.47 0.19
C ILE A 225 10.61 23.98 -0.04
N ALA A 226 10.08 24.81 0.87
CA ALA A 226 10.09 26.26 0.71
C ALA A 226 11.50 26.88 0.76
N THR A 227 12.41 26.28 1.53
CA THR A 227 13.73 26.89 1.83
C THR A 227 14.91 26.24 1.11
N ARG A 228 14.74 25.02 0.57
CA ARG A 228 15.83 24.23 -0.05
C ARG A 228 15.60 23.92 -1.52
N VAL A 229 14.40 24.14 -2.06
CA VAL A 229 14.07 23.81 -3.45
C VAL A 229 14.14 25.04 -4.34
N ARG A 230 14.84 24.93 -5.46
CA ARG A 230 14.69 25.83 -6.60
C ARG A 230 13.97 25.08 -7.73
N GLY A 231 12.80 25.60 -8.15
CA GLY A 231 11.89 24.88 -9.04
C GLY A 231 12.44 24.46 -10.41
N ASP A 232 13.36 25.22 -11.00
CA ASP A 232 14.05 24.86 -12.26
C ASP A 232 15.19 23.84 -12.06
N LYS A 233 15.71 23.78 -10.83
CA LYS A 233 16.80 22.94 -10.28
C LYS A 233 16.43 21.51 -9.94
N ASP A 234 15.47 21.49 -9.04
CA ASP A 234 15.36 20.50 -7.97
C ASP A 234 14.03 19.75 -8.06
N ILE A 235 13.19 20.12 -9.04
CA ILE A 235 11.99 19.39 -9.41
C ILE A 235 12.27 18.62 -10.70
N VAL A 236 12.03 17.31 -10.66
CA VAL A 236 12.08 16.44 -11.83
C VAL A 236 10.67 15.94 -12.14
N LEU A 237 10.20 16.20 -13.36
CA LEU A 237 8.91 15.73 -13.86
C LEU A 237 9.12 14.55 -14.80
N ILE A 238 8.32 13.50 -14.63
CA ILE A 238 8.37 12.28 -15.44
C ILE A 238 6.97 12.02 -16.01
N PRO A 239 6.60 12.70 -17.12
CA PRO A 239 5.27 12.60 -17.72
C PRO A 239 5.04 11.22 -18.35
N GLY A 240 3.76 10.82 -18.45
CA GLY A 240 3.36 9.56 -19.11
C GLY A 240 3.73 8.29 -18.34
N SER A 241 4.07 8.41 -17.06
CA SER A 241 4.40 7.28 -16.19
C SER A 241 3.15 6.52 -15.80
N ARG A 242 3.23 5.18 -15.72
CA ARG A 242 2.13 4.38 -15.14
C ARG A 242 1.90 4.81 -13.68
N GLY A 243 0.64 5.12 -13.34
CA GLY A 243 0.23 5.59 -12.02
C GLY A 243 -0.64 4.60 -11.27
N SER A 244 -1.42 5.12 -10.33
CA SER A 244 -2.47 4.37 -9.64
C SER A 244 -3.79 4.46 -10.40
N SER A 245 -4.57 3.38 -10.45
CA SER A 245 -5.97 3.46 -10.88
C SER A 245 -6.84 4.26 -9.91
N LEU A 246 -6.29 4.62 -8.76
CA LEU A 246 -6.94 5.37 -7.68
C LEU A 246 -6.61 6.86 -7.72
N ASP A 247 -5.67 7.28 -8.58
CA ASP A 247 -5.36 8.69 -8.81
C ASP A 247 -6.45 9.30 -9.70
N PRO A 248 -7.29 10.22 -9.19
CA PRO A 248 -8.37 10.82 -9.98
C PRO A 248 -7.86 11.66 -11.17
N MET A 249 -6.58 12.03 -11.16
CA MET A 249 -5.94 12.80 -12.22
C MET A 249 -5.22 11.94 -13.26
N ALA A 250 -5.20 10.62 -13.10
CA ALA A 250 -4.63 9.75 -14.13
C ALA A 250 -5.45 9.84 -15.42
N ASP A 251 -4.78 9.70 -16.57
CA ASP A 251 -5.45 9.63 -17.87
C ASP A 251 -6.27 8.33 -18.03
N GLU A 252 -6.98 8.19 -19.15
CA GLU A 252 -7.82 7.02 -19.42
C GLU A 252 -7.04 5.70 -19.42
N GLU A 253 -5.74 5.74 -19.72
CA GLU A 253 -4.84 4.58 -19.68
C GLU A 253 -4.16 4.38 -18.31
N GLY A 254 -4.52 5.18 -17.30
CA GLY A 254 -3.98 5.08 -15.94
C GLY A 254 -2.56 5.63 -15.79
N ARG A 255 -2.13 6.52 -16.69
CA ARG A 255 -0.84 7.20 -16.63
C ARG A 255 -0.99 8.57 -15.96
N THR A 256 0.09 9.03 -15.34
CA THR A 256 0.17 10.30 -14.62
C THR A 256 1.57 10.90 -14.82
N THR A 257 1.77 12.12 -14.33
CA THR A 257 3.11 12.70 -14.23
C THR A 257 3.65 12.41 -12.84
N LYS A 258 4.76 11.69 -12.75
CA LYS A 258 5.46 11.50 -11.48
C LYS A 258 6.40 12.67 -11.23
N MET A 259 6.64 12.98 -9.95
CA MET A 259 7.47 14.10 -9.54
C MET A 259 8.45 13.70 -8.44
N ILE A 260 9.70 14.15 -8.59
CA ILE A 260 10.71 14.12 -7.52
C ILE A 260 10.98 15.56 -7.14
N ILE A 261 10.97 15.85 -5.84
CA ILE A 261 11.40 17.12 -5.27
C ILE A 261 12.65 16.85 -4.43
N ASP A 262 13.79 17.38 -4.85
CA ASP A 262 15.01 17.42 -4.05
C ASP A 262 14.96 18.63 -3.11
N ALA A 263 14.54 18.38 -1.86
CA ALA A 263 14.52 19.38 -0.79
C ALA A 263 15.72 19.21 0.16
N THR A 264 16.85 18.70 -0.35
CA THR A 264 18.09 18.54 0.43
C THR A 264 18.97 19.78 0.37
N LYS A 265 19.84 19.95 1.37
CA LYS A 265 20.83 21.04 1.38
C LYS A 265 21.87 20.86 0.27
N GLU A 266 22.36 21.97 -0.27
CA GLU A 266 23.58 21.94 -1.09
C GLU A 266 24.79 21.72 -0.17
N LEU A 267 25.56 20.67 -0.40
CA LEU A 267 26.63 20.22 0.52
C LEU A 267 27.68 21.32 0.74
N LYS A 268 28.01 22.08 -0.30
CA LYS A 268 29.01 23.16 -0.22
C LYS A 268 28.56 24.36 0.62
N ARG A 269 27.25 24.49 0.84
CA ARG A 269 26.63 25.62 1.53
C ARG A 269 25.76 25.15 2.70
N ALA A 270 26.02 23.93 3.21
CA ALA A 270 25.19 23.29 4.22
C ALA A 270 24.98 24.15 5.48
N GLU A 271 26.01 24.90 5.88
CA GLU A 271 25.99 25.83 7.02
C GLU A 271 24.92 26.95 6.85
N GLU A 272 24.64 27.39 5.61
CA GLU A 272 23.65 28.43 5.34
C GLU A 272 22.20 27.95 5.59
N PHE A 273 22.00 26.64 5.70
CA PHE A 273 20.70 26.01 5.95
C PHE A 273 20.54 25.52 7.38
N GLU A 274 21.46 25.87 8.29
CA GLU A 274 21.33 25.55 9.70
C GLU A 274 20.17 26.33 10.33
N ARG A 275 19.27 25.60 11.01
CA ARG A 275 18.16 26.21 11.75
C ARG A 275 18.69 26.79 13.04
N ALA A 276 18.28 28.03 13.34
CA ALA A 276 18.57 28.64 14.63
C ALA A 276 18.01 27.78 15.77
N LYS A 277 18.84 27.52 16.78
CA LYS A 277 18.44 26.80 17.99
C LYS A 277 17.95 27.80 19.04
N ILE A 278 16.83 27.50 19.66
CA ILE A 278 16.41 28.22 20.86
C ILE A 278 17.34 27.78 22.00
N PRO A 279 18.01 28.70 22.72
CA PRO A 279 18.82 28.33 23.87
C PRO A 279 18.00 27.55 24.90
N GLU A 280 18.56 26.46 25.44
CA GLU A 280 17.95 25.74 26.54
C GLU A 280 17.90 26.68 27.76
N VAL A 281 16.70 26.82 28.36
CA VAL A 281 16.44 27.65 29.55
C VAL A 281 16.44 26.78 30.79
#